data_AF-A0AB37E8B2-F1
#
_entry.id   AF-A0AB37E8B2-F1
#
_cell.length_a   1.000
_cell.length_b   1.000
_cell.length_c   1.000
_cell.angle_alpha   90.00
_cell.angle_beta   90.00
_cell.angle_gamma   90.00
#
_symmetry.space_group_name_H-M   'P 1'
#
loop_
_entity.id
_entity.type
_entity.pdbx_description
1 polymer ?
#
loop_
_entity_poly.entity_id
_entity_poly.type
_entity_poly.pdbx_seq_one_letter_code
_entity_poly.pdbx_strand_id
1 'polypeptide(L)'
;MKRLIAAVGVLAAVAGPAQAQLVTRAPVGAAVGSEGPRVDITRSSAGYAYFNRAGADIDQHDAAVRACVVEARRMRQPDDNGAAGAAAAGGLLGALVVGVIQGAVNGMQERRGVAANLENCMVVNGWRVVRLEEADGKTLADLEQPALRAALATRVGADQPAGEVVRVYDNDAARGTTVVIGRSGDLDKPSLSLQSLAPDTTEPAAARKGPEAPRSARPPRALKPEDVALTEGSALVTVRLTGMAEQGGRTLFFTRAGPRPDVYGWEADGRPALFAVALPTRGAVRGDRTRAVTQTFSVPPGRWRLSALNVGQYITHFCLGATGFDVRDGEAVYAGAFDLSGERLAPDMRVPDDLLAPSAPAATAGVRHRAAEWSYGDREQCQGAYLYALDVTPAPASPAPSVTVEATPVVVVETSPAEASQ
;
A
#
# COMPACT_ATOMS: atom_id res chain seq x y z
N MET A 1 40.73 52.82 -9.23
CA MET A 1 40.25 52.59 -10.61
C MET A 1 40.65 51.20 -11.08
N LYS A 2 39.77 50.52 -11.84
CA LYS A 2 39.86 49.18 -12.47
C LYS A 2 39.40 48.03 -11.55
N ARG A 3 38.13 47.59 -11.57
CA ARG A 3 37.26 46.93 -12.58
C ARG A 3 37.14 45.43 -12.27
N LEU A 4 35.95 45.04 -11.81
CA LEU A 4 35.45 43.66 -11.76
C LEU A 4 35.43 43.06 -13.16
N ILE A 5 35.86 41.80 -13.29
CA ILE A 5 35.47 40.90 -14.38
C ILE A 5 35.06 39.58 -13.74
N ALA A 6 33.76 39.27 -13.82
CA ALA A 6 33.19 37.97 -13.54
C ALA A 6 33.36 37.08 -14.78
N ALA A 7 34.02 35.94 -14.62
CA ALA A 7 34.06 34.90 -15.65
C ALA A 7 32.89 33.94 -15.40
N VAL A 8 31.87 34.02 -16.26
CA VAL A 8 30.80 33.02 -16.36
C VAL A 8 31.33 31.86 -17.19
N GLY A 9 31.63 30.75 -16.55
CA GLY A 9 31.94 29.48 -17.21
C GLY A 9 30.65 28.77 -17.61
N VAL A 10 30.32 28.80 -18.90
CA VAL A 10 29.26 27.99 -19.50
C VAL A 10 29.81 26.57 -19.69
N LEU A 11 29.37 25.63 -18.84
CA LEU A 11 29.54 24.20 -19.08
C LEU A 11 28.42 23.73 -20.01
N ALA A 12 28.74 23.64 -21.30
CA ALA A 12 27.92 22.97 -22.30
C ALA A 12 27.90 21.46 -21.99
N ALA A 13 26.76 20.95 -21.53
CA ALA A 13 26.51 19.52 -21.47
C ALA A 13 26.18 19.03 -22.89
N VAL A 14 27.08 18.22 -23.44
CA VAL A 14 26.99 17.61 -24.76
C VAL A 14 25.79 16.66 -24.77
N ALA A 15 24.83 16.91 -25.67
CA ALA A 15 23.67 16.07 -25.89
C ALA A 15 24.09 14.72 -26.49
N GLY A 16 23.86 13.62 -25.76
CA GLY A 16 23.90 12.27 -26.31
C GLY A 16 22.63 11.98 -27.13
N PRO A 17 22.71 11.13 -28.17
CA PRO A 17 21.57 10.87 -29.04
C PRO A 17 20.47 10.09 -28.28
N ALA A 18 19.22 10.45 -28.57
CA ALA A 18 18.04 9.70 -28.16
C ALA A 18 18.14 8.26 -28.69
N GLN A 19 18.07 7.27 -27.80
CA GLN A 19 18.07 5.85 -28.20
C GLN A 19 16.83 5.14 -27.69
N ALA A 20 16.30 4.30 -28.58
CA ALA A 20 14.99 3.69 -28.55
C ALA A 20 14.80 2.77 -27.33
N GLN A 21 13.76 3.02 -26.55
CA GLN A 21 13.21 2.06 -25.60
C GLN A 21 12.18 1.20 -26.35
N LEU A 22 12.23 -0.12 -26.20
CA LEU A 22 11.23 -1.03 -26.75
C LEU A 22 9.87 -0.71 -26.11
N VAL A 23 8.91 -0.25 -26.92
CA VAL A 23 7.53 0.03 -26.53
C VAL A 23 6.69 -1.18 -26.91
N THR A 24 6.26 -1.97 -25.93
CA THR A 24 5.23 -3.00 -26.12
C THR A 24 3.88 -2.47 -25.62
N ARG A 25 2.91 -2.33 -26.54
CA ARG A 25 1.52 -1.96 -26.22
C ARG A 25 0.77 -3.22 -25.77
N ALA A 26 0.23 -3.20 -24.54
CA ALA A 26 -0.79 -4.15 -24.10
C ALA A 26 -2.20 -3.51 -24.24
N PRO A 27 -3.23 -4.25 -24.70
CA PRO A 27 -4.60 -3.75 -24.76
C PRO A 27 -5.23 -3.73 -23.35
N VAL A 28 -5.70 -2.56 -22.91
CA VAL A 28 -6.47 -2.39 -21.66
C VAL A 28 -7.95 -2.61 -21.98
N GLY A 29 -8.55 -3.62 -21.35
CA GLY A 29 -9.99 -3.89 -21.42
C GLY A 29 -10.80 -2.84 -20.65
N ALA A 30 -11.98 -2.50 -21.17
CA ALA A 30 -12.85 -1.46 -20.63
C ALA A 30 -13.39 -1.81 -19.23
N ALA A 31 -13.26 -0.87 -18.28
CA ALA A 31 -13.84 -0.98 -16.95
C ALA A 31 -15.32 -0.56 -16.96
N VAL A 32 -16.19 -1.45 -16.49
CA VAL A 32 -17.60 -1.16 -16.20
C VAL A 32 -17.69 -0.64 -14.76
N GLY A 33 -18.14 0.60 -14.59
CA GLY A 33 -18.23 1.27 -13.30
C GLY A 33 -19.54 0.98 -12.56
N SER A 34 -19.43 0.71 -11.26
CA SER A 34 -20.52 0.85 -10.29
C SER A 34 -20.09 1.88 -9.25
N GLU A 35 -20.67 3.08 -9.29
CA GLU A 35 -20.43 4.16 -8.33
C GLU A 35 -21.12 3.87 -6.98
N GLY A 36 -20.45 3.10 -6.13
CA GLY A 36 -20.62 3.22 -4.68
C GLY A 36 -19.75 4.38 -4.16
N PRO A 37 -20.03 4.91 -2.95
CA PRO A 37 -19.16 5.92 -2.34
C PRO A 37 -17.72 5.39 -2.25
N ARG A 38 -16.80 6.16 -2.82
CA ARG A 38 -15.37 5.85 -2.90
C ARG A 38 -14.78 5.73 -1.49
N VAL A 39 -14.20 4.59 -1.13
CA VAL A 39 -13.49 4.45 0.15
C VAL A 39 -12.26 5.38 0.12
N ASP A 40 -12.05 6.13 1.20
CA ASP A 40 -10.90 7.03 1.36
C ASP A 40 -10.20 6.73 2.69
N ILE A 41 -9.03 6.10 2.62
CA ILE A 41 -8.26 5.72 3.82
C ILE A 41 -7.50 6.91 4.42
N THR A 42 -7.53 8.07 3.76
CA THR A 42 -6.90 9.30 4.23
C THR A 42 -7.86 10.16 5.05
N ARG A 43 -9.05 9.64 5.35
CA ARG A 43 -10.10 10.29 6.14
C ARG A 43 -10.70 9.30 7.13
N SER A 44 -11.17 9.82 8.25
CA SER A 44 -12.11 9.08 9.09
C SER A 44 -13.53 9.20 8.54
N SER A 45 -14.37 8.25 8.89
CA SER A 45 -15.81 8.29 8.61
C SER A 45 -16.44 9.55 9.21
N ALA A 46 -17.40 10.14 8.48
CA ALA A 46 -18.11 11.34 8.89
C ALA A 46 -19.19 11.06 9.96
N GLY A 47 -19.60 12.10 10.70
CA GLY A 47 -20.61 12.00 11.75
C GLY A 47 -20.13 11.30 13.04
N TYR A 48 -21.11 10.93 13.89
CA TYR A 48 -20.85 10.30 15.19
C TYR A 48 -20.63 8.79 15.04
N ALA A 49 -19.38 8.36 15.11
CA ALA A 49 -19.02 6.96 14.92
C ALA A 49 -18.39 6.30 16.16
N TYR A 50 -18.62 5.01 16.31
CA TYR A 50 -17.97 4.14 17.30
C TYR A 50 -17.50 2.84 16.66
N PHE A 51 -16.56 2.15 17.30
CA PHE A 51 -16.05 0.86 16.85
C PHE A 51 -16.82 -0.29 17.49
N ASN A 52 -17.16 -1.29 16.69
CA ASN A 52 -17.89 -2.47 17.14
C ASN A 52 -17.24 -3.76 16.61
N ARG A 53 -17.23 -4.79 17.44
CA ARG A 53 -16.86 -6.15 17.05
C ARG A 53 -17.75 -7.13 17.80
N ALA A 54 -18.48 -7.96 17.06
CA ALA A 54 -19.37 -8.97 17.62
C ALA A 54 -18.69 -9.78 18.73
N GLY A 55 -19.34 -9.91 19.89
CA GLY A 55 -18.85 -10.64 21.04
C GLY A 55 -17.74 -9.96 21.86
N ALA A 56 -17.27 -8.77 21.48
CA ALA A 56 -16.25 -8.05 22.25
C ALA A 56 -16.85 -7.31 23.46
N ASP A 57 -16.18 -7.33 24.59
CA ASP A 57 -16.54 -6.49 25.74
C ASP A 57 -15.90 -5.08 25.64
N ILE A 58 -16.30 -4.19 26.56
CA ILE A 58 -15.80 -2.80 26.58
C ILE A 58 -14.31 -2.70 26.96
N ASP A 59 -13.76 -3.66 27.71
CA ASP A 59 -12.36 -3.65 28.09
C ASP A 59 -11.47 -4.05 26.90
N GLN A 60 -11.91 -5.06 26.13
CA GLN A 60 -11.29 -5.44 24.86
C GLN A 60 -11.35 -4.31 23.83
N HIS A 61 -12.49 -3.61 23.74
CA HIS A 61 -12.64 -2.42 22.92
C HIS A 61 -11.65 -1.34 23.33
N ASP A 62 -11.61 -0.98 24.61
CA ASP A 62 -10.76 0.10 25.09
C ASP A 62 -9.26 -0.23 24.91
N ALA A 63 -8.87 -1.49 25.11
CA ALA A 63 -7.52 -1.97 24.83
C ALA A 63 -7.16 -1.86 23.35
N ALA A 64 -8.07 -2.24 22.44
CA ALA A 64 -7.86 -2.13 21.01
C ALA A 64 -7.74 -0.66 20.55
N VAL A 65 -8.63 0.22 21.02
CA VAL A 65 -8.58 1.65 20.70
C VAL A 65 -7.27 2.26 21.20
N ARG A 66 -6.85 1.97 22.45
CA ARG A 66 -5.55 2.43 22.98
C ARG A 66 -4.38 1.96 22.11
N ALA A 67 -4.33 0.68 21.78
CA ALA A 67 -3.27 0.13 20.92
C ALA A 67 -3.24 0.82 19.55
N CYS A 68 -4.39 1.03 18.92
CA CYS A 68 -4.48 1.69 17.62
C CYS A 68 -4.17 3.19 17.67
N VAL A 69 -4.53 3.89 18.76
CA VAL A 69 -4.13 5.30 18.96
C VAL A 69 -2.62 5.43 19.06
N VAL A 70 -1.93 4.50 19.71
CA VAL A 70 -0.46 4.49 19.78
C VAL A 70 0.16 4.40 18.38
N GLU A 71 -0.31 3.49 17.53
CA GLU A 71 0.19 3.40 16.16
C GLU A 71 -0.20 4.63 15.32
N ALA A 72 -1.43 5.11 15.45
CA ALA A 72 -1.92 6.27 14.71
C ALA A 72 -1.11 7.55 15.02
N ARG A 73 -0.68 7.74 16.28
CA ARG A 73 0.16 8.87 16.72
C ARG A 73 1.60 8.79 16.23
N ARG A 74 2.08 7.62 15.78
CA ARG A 74 3.42 7.49 15.17
C ARG A 74 3.47 8.03 13.75
N MET A 75 2.31 8.13 13.11
CA MET A 75 2.19 8.61 11.74
C MET A 75 2.25 10.14 11.71
N ARG A 76 3.02 10.69 10.78
CA ARG A 76 3.21 12.14 10.64
C ARG A 76 2.67 12.61 9.31
N GLN A 77 1.74 13.56 9.38
CA GLN A 77 1.24 14.25 8.20
C GLN A 77 2.30 15.26 7.74
N PRO A 78 2.63 15.33 6.44
CA PRO A 78 3.53 16.35 5.93
C PRO A 78 2.93 17.74 6.09
N ASP A 79 3.76 18.73 6.43
CA ASP A 79 3.33 20.13 6.56
C ASP A 79 3.02 20.73 5.17
N ASP A 80 1.86 21.39 5.03
CA ASP A 80 1.47 22.11 3.80
C ASP A 80 2.42 23.29 3.48
N ASN A 81 3.23 23.73 4.46
CA ASN A 81 4.28 24.73 4.29
C ASN A 81 5.57 24.08 3.80
N GLY A 82 5.57 23.73 2.52
CA GLY A 82 6.67 23.05 1.85
C GLY A 82 8.02 23.71 2.05
N ALA A 83 8.94 23.00 2.71
CA ALA A 83 10.40 23.10 2.53
C ALA A 83 11.17 22.15 3.47
N ALA A 84 10.63 21.84 4.65
CA ALA A 84 11.40 21.13 5.69
C ALA A 84 11.58 19.62 5.45
N GLY A 85 10.67 18.96 4.72
CA GLY A 85 10.76 17.52 4.46
C GLY A 85 11.75 17.10 3.36
N ALA A 86 12.20 18.06 2.53
CA ALA A 86 13.10 17.76 1.41
C ALA A 86 14.60 17.82 1.79
N ALA A 87 14.94 18.47 2.90
CA ALA A 87 16.32 18.82 3.25
C ALA A 87 16.91 18.05 4.45
N ALA A 88 16.16 17.17 5.12
CA ALA A 88 16.71 16.26 6.12
C ALA A 88 17.48 15.09 5.44
N ALA A 89 18.65 15.42 4.89
CA ALA A 89 19.84 14.60 4.66
C ALA A 89 19.81 13.33 3.76
N GLY A 90 18.75 13.01 3.00
CA GLY A 90 18.82 11.82 2.12
C GLY A 90 17.77 11.60 1.03
N GLY A 91 16.91 12.57 0.72
CA GLY A 91 15.75 12.35 -0.16
C GLY A 91 14.71 11.40 0.47
N LEU A 92 13.52 11.24 -0.13
CA LEU A 92 12.43 10.41 0.42
C LEU A 92 12.84 8.97 0.81
N LEU A 93 13.89 8.42 0.18
CA LEU A 93 14.47 7.12 0.53
C LEU A 93 15.11 7.10 1.93
N GLY A 94 15.63 8.24 2.38
CA GLY A 94 16.16 8.42 3.73
C GLY A 94 15.07 8.38 4.81
N ALA A 95 13.84 8.80 4.52
CA ALA A 95 12.77 8.87 5.53
C ALA A 95 12.22 7.50 5.97
N LEU A 96 12.35 6.46 5.12
CA LEU A 96 12.00 5.08 5.46
C LEU A 96 13.18 4.28 6.05
N VAL A 97 14.41 4.76 5.89
CA VAL A 97 15.63 4.13 6.43
C VAL A 97 16.10 4.80 7.73
N VAL A 98 15.82 6.09 7.88
CA VAL A 98 16.13 6.95 9.02
C VAL A 98 14.80 7.47 9.53
N GLY A 99 14.29 6.89 10.61
CA GLY A 99 12.98 7.21 11.21
C GLY A 99 12.86 8.63 11.77
N VAL A 100 12.99 9.65 10.93
CA VAL A 100 12.96 11.07 11.30
C VAL A 100 12.27 11.89 10.22
N ILE A 101 10.94 12.01 10.30
CA ILE A 101 10.22 13.16 9.72
C ILE A 101 10.02 14.17 10.85
N GLN A 102 10.98 15.03 11.14
CA GLN A 102 10.75 16.16 12.06
C GLN A 102 10.04 17.29 11.30
N GLY A 103 8.72 17.34 11.42
CA GLY A 103 7.87 18.47 11.01
C GLY A 103 7.36 19.22 12.24
N ALA A 104 7.28 20.55 12.14
CA ALA A 104 6.82 21.43 13.21
C ALA A 104 5.31 21.61 13.12
N VAL A 105 4.63 21.31 14.22
CA VAL A 105 3.24 20.86 14.28
C VAL A 105 2.20 21.95 13.99
N ASN A 106 1.37 21.75 12.95
CA ASN A 106 0.01 22.29 12.92
C ASN A 106 -0.94 21.27 13.54
N GLY A 107 -1.36 21.50 14.81
CA GLY A 107 -2.08 20.51 15.62
C GLY A 107 -3.39 19.96 15.01
N MET A 108 -3.98 20.63 14.02
CA MET A 108 -5.19 20.15 13.34
C MET A 108 -4.91 19.09 12.25
N GLN A 109 -3.81 19.21 11.49
CA GLN A 109 -3.48 18.21 10.46
C GLN A 109 -3.05 16.89 11.10
N GLU A 110 -2.30 16.97 12.19
CA GLU A 110 -1.91 15.80 12.98
C GLU A 110 -3.13 15.10 13.57
N ARG A 111 -4.09 15.85 14.15
CA ARG A 111 -5.36 15.27 14.64
C ARG A 111 -6.15 14.57 13.53
N ARG A 112 -6.22 15.16 12.32
CA ARG A 112 -6.89 14.57 11.15
C ARG A 112 -6.24 13.26 10.76
N GLY A 113 -4.92 13.25 10.63
CA GLY A 113 -4.14 12.04 10.36
C GLY A 113 -4.34 10.96 11.42
N VAL A 114 -4.34 11.32 12.71
CA VAL A 114 -4.55 10.39 13.82
C VAL A 114 -5.93 9.74 13.75
N ALA A 115 -6.99 10.49 13.44
CA ALA A 115 -8.34 9.89 13.34
C ALA A 115 -8.46 8.90 12.18
N ALA A 116 -7.96 9.28 10.99
CA ALA A 116 -7.95 8.37 9.83
C ALA A 116 -7.15 7.09 10.13
N ASN A 117 -5.98 7.23 10.76
CA ASN A 117 -5.12 6.10 11.11
C ASN A 117 -5.69 5.24 12.25
N LEU A 118 -6.37 5.83 13.23
CA LEU A 118 -7.10 5.08 14.25
C LEU A 118 -8.15 4.19 13.60
N GLU A 119 -8.96 4.76 12.71
CA GLU A 119 -9.99 4.01 11.99
C GLU A 119 -9.39 2.90 11.12
N ASN A 120 -8.35 3.21 10.34
CA ASN A 120 -7.61 2.24 9.53
C ASN A 120 -7.08 1.07 10.37
N CYS A 121 -6.50 1.37 11.53
CA CYS A 121 -6.02 0.33 12.45
C CYS A 121 -7.16 -0.50 13.01
N MET A 122 -8.25 0.12 13.45
CA MET A 122 -9.39 -0.60 14.01
C MET A 122 -9.98 -1.55 12.97
N VAL A 123 -10.23 -1.09 11.74
CA VAL A 123 -10.82 -1.94 10.70
C VAL A 123 -9.92 -3.12 10.34
N VAL A 124 -8.62 -2.89 10.16
CA VAL A 124 -7.65 -3.96 9.86
C VAL A 124 -7.60 -5.01 10.98
N ASN A 125 -7.81 -4.62 12.24
CA ASN A 125 -7.87 -5.55 13.38
C ASN A 125 -9.28 -6.14 13.60
N GLY A 126 -10.15 -6.09 12.58
CA GLY A 126 -11.44 -6.77 12.57
C GLY A 126 -12.57 -6.00 13.28
N TRP A 127 -12.39 -4.71 13.54
CA TRP A 127 -13.47 -3.86 14.04
C TRP A 127 -14.28 -3.26 12.89
N ARG A 128 -15.57 -3.04 13.13
CA ARG A 128 -16.49 -2.34 12.24
C ARG A 128 -16.56 -0.88 12.68
N VAL A 129 -16.69 0.05 11.75
CA VAL A 129 -17.05 1.43 12.03
C VAL A 129 -18.55 1.55 11.91
N VAL A 130 -19.19 1.96 13.00
CA VAL A 130 -20.64 2.14 13.05
C VAL A 130 -20.94 3.62 13.22
N ARG A 131 -21.69 4.19 12.28
CA ARG A 131 -22.20 5.55 12.33
C ARG A 131 -23.59 5.56 12.95
N LEU A 132 -23.80 6.43 13.92
CA LEU A 132 -25.11 6.67 14.51
C LEU A 132 -25.88 7.73 13.74
N GLU A 133 -27.20 7.68 13.87
CA GLU A 133 -28.07 8.80 13.55
C GLU A 133 -27.63 10.04 14.34
N GLU A 134 -27.78 11.22 13.73
CA GLU A 134 -27.19 12.46 14.26
C GLU A 134 -27.71 12.80 15.67
N ALA A 135 -29.00 12.61 15.92
CA ALA A 135 -29.61 12.87 17.22
C ALA A 135 -29.02 11.98 18.32
N ASP A 136 -28.99 10.66 18.09
CA ASP A 136 -28.44 9.68 19.04
C ASP A 136 -26.95 9.89 19.27
N GLY A 137 -26.22 10.13 18.18
CA GLY A 137 -24.79 10.40 18.22
C GLY A 137 -24.44 11.64 19.03
N LYS A 138 -25.22 12.72 18.86
CA LYS A 138 -25.08 13.96 19.63
C LYS A 138 -25.39 13.74 21.10
N THR A 139 -26.49 13.05 21.42
CA THR A 139 -26.82 12.72 22.82
C THR A 139 -25.69 11.97 23.51
N LEU A 140 -25.06 11.01 22.83
CA LEU A 140 -23.90 10.31 23.38
C LEU A 140 -22.66 11.21 23.50
N ALA A 141 -22.38 12.04 22.50
CA ALA A 141 -21.22 12.95 22.52
C ALA A 141 -21.29 13.99 23.64
N ASP A 142 -22.51 14.36 24.08
CA ASP A 142 -22.73 15.29 25.20
C ASP A 142 -22.59 14.61 26.59
N LEU A 143 -22.41 13.29 26.65
CA LEU A 143 -22.19 12.58 27.90
C LEU A 143 -20.75 12.74 28.42
N GLU A 144 -20.61 12.86 29.74
CA GLU A 144 -19.32 12.74 30.41
C GLU A 144 -18.69 11.36 30.19
N GLN A 145 -17.36 11.30 30.16
CA GLN A 145 -16.60 10.10 29.75
C GLN A 145 -17.04 8.78 30.45
N PRO A 146 -17.27 8.73 31.78
CA PRO A 146 -17.70 7.48 32.42
C PRO A 146 -19.09 7.03 31.98
N ALA A 147 -20.00 7.99 31.76
CA ALA A 147 -21.34 7.73 31.29
C ALA A 147 -21.35 7.33 29.81
N LEU A 148 -20.54 7.98 28.98
CA LEU A 148 -20.34 7.58 27.58
C LEU A 148 -19.80 6.16 27.48
N ARG A 149 -18.78 5.81 28.27
CA ARG A 149 -18.22 4.45 28.32
C ARG A 149 -19.29 3.41 28.71
N ALA A 150 -20.06 3.68 29.75
CA ALA A 150 -21.16 2.81 30.16
C ALA A 150 -22.22 2.64 29.06
N ALA A 151 -22.56 3.72 28.35
CA ALA A 151 -23.50 3.70 27.24
C ALA A 151 -22.98 2.91 26.02
N LEU A 152 -21.68 2.95 25.75
CA LEU A 152 -21.06 2.17 24.67
C LEU A 152 -20.89 0.68 25.03
N ALA A 153 -20.82 0.31 26.31
CA ALA A 153 -20.53 -1.06 26.74
C ALA A 153 -21.50 -2.11 26.18
N THR A 154 -22.77 -1.76 25.98
CA THR A 154 -23.77 -2.65 25.36
C THR A 154 -23.76 -2.63 23.83
N ARG A 155 -23.07 -1.65 23.21
CA ARG A 155 -23.03 -1.43 21.76
C ARG A 155 -21.80 -2.02 21.10
N VAL A 156 -20.64 -2.00 21.77
CA VAL A 156 -19.35 -2.41 21.19
C VAL A 156 -19.29 -3.89 20.84
N GLY A 157 -19.99 -4.73 21.61
CA GLY A 157 -20.04 -6.19 21.44
C GLY A 157 -21.24 -6.72 20.68
N ALA A 158 -22.19 -5.86 20.32
CA ALA A 158 -23.44 -6.30 19.72
C ALA A 158 -23.21 -6.93 18.33
N ASP A 159 -23.82 -8.09 18.09
CA ASP A 159 -23.79 -8.77 16.79
C ASP A 159 -24.38 -7.86 15.69
N GLN A 160 -25.54 -7.28 16.00
CA GLN A 160 -26.20 -6.23 15.24
C GLN A 160 -25.99 -4.88 15.97
N PRO A 161 -25.00 -4.07 15.55
CA PRO A 161 -24.74 -2.79 16.19
C PRO A 161 -25.89 -1.80 15.96
N ALA A 162 -26.14 -0.93 16.94
CA ALA A 162 -27.06 0.18 16.78
C ALA A 162 -26.44 1.23 15.85
N GLY A 163 -27.03 1.46 14.69
CA GLY A 163 -26.55 2.39 13.66
C GLY A 163 -26.18 1.69 12.35
N GLU A 164 -25.57 2.43 11.43
CA GLU A 164 -25.15 1.94 10.12
C GLU A 164 -23.68 1.51 10.16
N VAL A 165 -23.38 0.28 9.73
CA VAL A 165 -21.99 -0.13 9.50
C VAL A 165 -21.49 0.55 8.23
N VAL A 166 -20.68 1.59 8.38
CA VAL A 166 -20.17 2.41 7.27
C VAL A 166 -18.81 1.96 6.75
N ARG A 167 -18.08 1.14 7.54
CA ARG A 167 -16.79 0.61 7.12
C ARG A 167 -16.45 -0.71 7.81
N VAL A 168 -15.88 -1.62 7.03
CA VAL A 168 -15.22 -2.85 7.48
C VAL A 168 -13.91 -2.99 6.70
N TYR A 169 -12.95 -3.77 7.20
CA TYR A 169 -11.79 -4.07 6.38
C TYR A 169 -12.18 -4.99 5.24
N ASP A 170 -11.88 -4.55 4.02
CA ASP A 170 -12.24 -5.25 2.80
C ASP A 170 -11.08 -5.17 1.78
N ASN A 171 -9.85 -5.12 2.31
CA ASN A 171 -8.61 -4.93 1.56
C ASN A 171 -8.70 -3.72 0.63
N ASP A 172 -9.15 -2.58 1.19
CA ASP A 172 -9.55 -1.41 0.41
C ASP A 172 -8.42 -0.92 -0.48
N ALA A 173 -7.18 -0.94 0.01
CA ALA A 173 -6.01 -0.47 -0.72
C ALA A 173 -5.69 -1.27 -2.00
N ALA A 174 -6.16 -2.51 -2.11
CA ALA A 174 -6.02 -3.29 -3.34
C ALA A 174 -7.01 -2.83 -4.44
N ARG A 175 -8.07 -2.10 -4.09
CA ARG A 175 -9.16 -1.73 -5.00
C ARG A 175 -8.82 -0.49 -5.81
N GLY A 176 -9.14 -0.53 -7.10
CA GLY A 176 -8.93 0.58 -8.02
C GLY A 176 -9.75 1.84 -7.76
N THR A 177 -10.70 1.77 -6.85
CA THR A 177 -11.53 2.89 -6.45
C THR A 177 -11.08 3.50 -5.15
N THR A 178 -10.16 2.94 -4.37
CA THR A 178 -9.87 3.49 -3.03
C THR A 178 -8.90 4.66 -3.12
N VAL A 179 -9.26 5.81 -2.52
CA VAL A 179 -8.27 6.88 -2.30
C VAL A 179 -7.27 6.38 -1.26
N VAL A 180 -6.12 5.90 -1.75
CA VAL A 180 -5.04 5.38 -0.91
C VAL A 180 -4.08 6.47 -0.47
N ILE A 181 -4.05 7.62 -1.16
CA ILE A 181 -3.09 8.71 -0.95
C ILE A 181 -3.75 10.06 -1.21
N GLY A 182 -3.52 11.02 -0.31
CA GLY A 182 -4.09 12.35 -0.36
C GLY A 182 -3.84 13.15 0.91
N ARG A 183 -4.22 14.43 0.87
CA ARG A 183 -4.24 15.29 2.06
C ARG A 183 -5.27 14.76 3.05
N SER A 184 -4.97 14.88 4.34
CA SER A 184 -5.91 14.46 5.37
C SER A 184 -7.22 15.23 5.21
N GLY A 185 -8.34 14.50 5.19
CA GLY A 185 -9.66 15.11 5.06
C GLY A 185 -10.00 15.99 6.27
N ASP A 186 -11.07 16.76 6.16
CA ASP A 186 -11.60 17.47 7.31
C ASP A 186 -12.07 16.47 8.38
N LEU A 187 -11.71 16.74 9.64
CA LEU A 187 -12.32 16.09 10.79
C LEU A 187 -13.71 16.65 10.96
N ASP A 188 -14.72 15.83 10.73
CA ASP A 188 -16.11 16.23 10.96
C ASP A 188 -16.47 16.13 12.45
N LYS A 189 -16.29 14.95 13.07
CA LYS A 189 -16.49 14.71 14.51
C LYS A 189 -15.45 13.74 15.08
N PRO A 190 -15.02 13.89 16.34
CA PRO A 190 -14.17 12.90 17.01
C PRO A 190 -14.94 11.58 17.25
N SER A 191 -14.27 10.44 17.10
CA SER A 191 -14.87 9.12 17.39
C SER A 191 -15.37 9.04 18.83
N LEU A 192 -16.60 8.55 19.03
CA LEU A 192 -17.19 8.32 20.35
C LEU A 192 -16.36 7.29 21.15
N SER A 193 -15.80 6.29 20.47
CA SER A 193 -14.89 5.31 21.07
C SER A 193 -13.59 5.91 21.61
N LEU A 194 -13.08 6.96 20.96
CA LEU A 194 -11.91 7.68 21.47
C LEU A 194 -12.29 8.58 22.65
N GLN A 195 -13.46 9.21 22.59
CA GLN A 195 -13.99 10.06 23.67
C GLN A 195 -14.35 9.27 24.93
N SER A 196 -14.75 8.00 24.78
CA SER A 196 -15.07 7.12 25.91
C SER A 196 -13.86 6.61 26.68
N LEU A 197 -12.64 6.78 26.15
CA LEU A 197 -11.42 6.40 26.85
C LEU A 197 -11.13 7.39 27.98
N ALA A 198 -10.76 6.84 29.14
CA ALA A 198 -10.17 7.67 30.19
C ALA A 198 -8.89 8.31 29.63
N PRO A 199 -8.56 9.55 30.02
CA PRO A 199 -7.32 10.18 29.60
C PRO A 199 -6.13 9.29 29.97
N ASP A 200 -5.47 8.74 28.96
CA ASP A 200 -4.23 8.01 29.15
C ASP A 200 -3.09 9.01 28.95
N THR A 201 -2.47 9.42 30.05
CA THR A 201 -1.27 10.27 30.05
C THR A 201 0.00 9.47 29.78
N THR A 202 -0.11 8.15 29.59
CA THR A 202 1.04 7.31 29.27
C THR A 202 1.50 7.67 27.87
N GLU A 203 2.64 8.35 27.80
CA GLU A 203 3.29 8.61 26.52
C GLU A 203 3.65 7.26 25.89
N PRO A 204 3.25 6.99 24.63
CA PRO A 204 3.61 5.74 23.99
C PRO A 204 5.12 5.59 24.00
N ALA A 205 5.59 4.37 24.29
CA ALA A 205 7.01 4.06 24.17
C ALA A 205 7.49 4.51 22.78
N ALA A 206 8.52 5.37 22.79
CA ALA A 206 9.10 5.90 21.57
C ALA A 206 9.46 4.74 20.64
N ALA A 207 9.25 4.95 19.34
CA ALA A 207 9.73 4.03 18.33
C ALA A 207 11.21 3.71 18.60
N ARG A 208 11.60 2.43 18.50
CA ARG A 208 13.00 2.03 18.69
C ARG A 208 13.86 2.86 17.76
N LYS A 209 14.74 3.69 18.32
CA LYS A 209 15.78 4.36 17.56
C LYS A 209 16.82 3.31 17.18
N GLY A 210 16.68 2.76 15.98
CA GLY A 210 17.67 1.84 15.43
C GLY A 210 19.03 2.53 15.26
N PRO A 211 20.11 1.76 15.03
CA PRO A 211 21.41 2.32 14.68
C PRO A 211 21.31 3.11 13.36
N GLU A 212 22.34 3.89 13.05
CA GLU A 212 22.46 4.52 11.73
C GLU A 212 22.81 3.46 10.68
N ALA A 213 22.12 3.47 9.54
CA ALA A 213 22.37 2.52 8.46
C ALA A 213 23.76 2.74 7.84
N PRO A 214 24.59 1.70 7.69
CA PRO A 214 25.89 1.83 7.03
C PRO A 214 25.72 2.18 5.55
N ARG A 215 26.75 2.74 4.92
CA ARG A 215 26.71 3.09 3.47
C ARG A 215 26.41 1.89 2.57
N SER A 216 26.80 0.68 2.98
CA SER A 216 26.52 -0.57 2.29
C SER A 216 25.03 -0.95 2.30
N ALA A 217 24.23 -0.41 3.23
CA ALA A 217 22.79 -0.63 3.32
C ALA A 217 21.96 0.32 2.45
N ARG A 218 22.61 1.21 1.67
CA ARG A 218 21.91 2.14 0.79
C ARG A 218 21.06 1.39 -0.24
N PRO A 219 19.86 1.88 -0.57
CA PRO A 219 19.02 1.25 -1.58
C PRO A 219 19.76 1.07 -2.91
N PRO A 220 19.64 -0.12 -3.55
CA PRO A 220 20.24 -0.34 -4.85
C PRO A 220 19.54 0.53 -5.89
N ARG A 221 20.27 0.90 -6.94
CA ARG A 221 19.67 1.51 -8.13
C ARG A 221 19.14 0.41 -9.04
N ALA A 222 18.16 0.76 -9.87
CA ALA A 222 17.75 -0.10 -10.97
C ALA A 222 18.96 -0.35 -11.89
N LEU A 223 19.19 -1.61 -12.21
CA LEU A 223 20.22 -2.04 -13.14
C LEU A 223 19.83 -1.64 -14.56
N LYS A 224 20.84 -1.26 -15.36
CA LYS A 224 20.65 -1.18 -16.81
C LYS A 224 20.63 -2.60 -17.39
N PRO A 225 20.01 -2.82 -18.56
CA PRO A 225 20.01 -4.13 -19.19
C PRO A 225 21.39 -4.77 -19.31
N GLU A 226 22.42 -4.00 -19.65
CA GLU A 226 23.81 -4.45 -19.77
C GLU A 226 24.49 -4.78 -18.42
N ASP A 227 23.96 -4.23 -17.31
CA ASP A 227 24.50 -4.43 -15.96
C ASP A 227 23.76 -5.57 -15.21
N VAL A 228 22.78 -6.22 -15.85
CA VAL A 228 22.06 -7.34 -15.24
C VAL A 228 22.99 -8.55 -15.17
N ALA A 229 23.52 -8.79 -13.98
CA ALA A 229 24.32 -9.95 -13.64
C ALA A 229 24.00 -10.40 -12.22
N LEU A 230 24.10 -11.71 -11.97
CA LEU A 230 24.06 -12.25 -10.62
C LEU A 230 25.44 -12.16 -9.99
N THR A 231 25.50 -11.59 -8.79
CA THR A 231 26.67 -11.64 -7.92
C THR A 231 26.40 -12.62 -6.78
N GLU A 232 27.46 -13.25 -6.26
CA GLU A 232 27.35 -14.17 -5.13
C GLU A 232 26.66 -13.49 -3.93
N GLY A 233 25.75 -14.21 -3.28
CA GLY A 233 24.97 -13.69 -2.18
C GLY A 233 23.91 -12.68 -2.61
N SER A 234 23.53 -12.57 -3.89
CA SER A 234 22.51 -11.66 -4.40
C SER A 234 21.45 -12.38 -5.21
N ALA A 235 20.33 -11.69 -5.40
CA ALA A 235 19.25 -12.12 -6.27
C ALA A 235 18.75 -10.94 -7.12
N LEU A 236 18.09 -11.25 -8.22
CA LEU A 236 17.46 -10.25 -9.08
C LEU A 236 15.97 -10.16 -8.78
N VAL A 237 15.49 -8.96 -8.49
CA VAL A 237 14.05 -8.67 -8.38
C VAL A 237 13.64 -7.72 -9.48
N THR A 238 12.65 -8.10 -10.27
CA THR A 238 12.12 -7.30 -11.37
C THR A 238 10.68 -6.90 -11.10
N VAL A 239 10.38 -5.61 -11.26
CA VAL A 239 9.04 -5.03 -11.08
C VAL A 239 8.70 -4.24 -12.33
N ARG A 240 7.45 -4.37 -12.80
CA ARG A 240 6.91 -3.53 -13.86
C ARG A 240 5.89 -2.56 -13.27
N LEU A 241 6.00 -1.28 -13.59
CA LEU A 241 4.99 -0.28 -13.27
C LEU A 241 4.37 0.25 -14.55
N THR A 242 3.07 0.46 -14.52
CA THR A 242 2.33 1.24 -15.52
C THR A 242 1.51 2.30 -14.82
N GLY A 243 1.16 3.38 -15.50
CA GLY A 243 0.37 4.46 -14.94
C GLY A 243 0.12 5.58 -15.94
N MET A 244 -0.65 6.58 -15.53
CA MET A 244 -0.88 7.77 -16.36
C MET A 244 0.31 8.74 -16.30
N ALA A 245 0.50 9.55 -17.33
CA ALA A 245 1.65 10.45 -17.42
C ALA A 245 1.69 11.51 -16.30
N GLU A 246 0.52 12.02 -15.90
CA GLU A 246 0.33 12.93 -14.77
C GLU A 246 0.63 12.32 -13.41
N GLN A 247 0.72 10.98 -13.33
CA GLN A 247 1.07 10.23 -12.12
C GLN A 247 2.59 9.95 -12.03
N GLY A 248 3.41 10.64 -12.81
CA GLY A 248 4.86 10.53 -12.70
C GLY A 248 5.34 10.75 -11.26
N GLY A 249 6.28 9.92 -10.79
CA GLY A 249 6.84 10.01 -9.44
C GLY A 249 6.09 9.19 -8.38
N ARG A 250 4.95 8.56 -8.71
CA ARG A 250 4.38 7.53 -7.82
C ARG A 250 5.39 6.40 -7.63
N THR A 251 5.63 6.02 -6.38
CA THR A 251 6.70 5.10 -6.01
C THR A 251 6.17 3.97 -5.13
N LEU A 252 6.50 2.73 -5.48
CA LEU A 252 6.34 1.58 -4.61
C LEU A 252 7.65 1.32 -3.86
N PHE A 253 7.56 1.09 -2.57
CA PHE A 253 8.68 0.70 -1.72
C PHE A 253 8.59 -0.76 -1.37
N PHE A 254 9.74 -1.42 -1.44
CA PHE A 254 9.89 -2.79 -1.00
C PHE A 254 10.94 -2.84 0.10
N THR A 255 10.61 -3.45 1.24
CA THR A 255 11.52 -3.60 2.37
C THR A 255 11.86 -5.07 2.60
N ARG A 256 13.08 -5.34 3.03
CA ARG A 256 13.50 -6.69 3.43
C ARG A 256 13.16 -6.89 4.89
N ALA A 257 12.49 -8.00 5.20
CA ALA A 257 12.19 -8.40 6.56
C ALA A 257 13.46 -8.52 7.40
N GLY A 258 13.44 -7.91 8.58
CA GLY A 258 14.43 -8.20 9.61
C GLY A 258 14.03 -9.40 10.46
N PRO A 259 14.90 -9.79 11.41
CA PRO A 259 14.66 -10.92 12.30
C PRO A 259 13.47 -10.71 13.24
N ARG A 260 13.03 -9.46 13.44
CA ARG A 260 11.84 -9.08 14.22
C ARG A 260 11.14 -7.88 13.54
N PRO A 261 9.83 -7.64 13.77
CA PRO A 261 9.09 -6.54 13.14
C PRO A 261 9.63 -5.12 13.40
N ASP A 262 10.35 -4.93 14.51
CA ASP A 262 10.95 -3.66 14.97
C ASP A 262 12.45 -3.53 14.61
N VAL A 263 13.02 -4.52 13.91
CA VAL A 263 14.41 -4.56 13.47
C VAL A 263 14.47 -4.49 11.97
N TYR A 264 15.23 -3.56 11.41
CA TYR A 264 15.37 -3.45 9.97
C TYR A 264 16.22 -4.61 9.42
N GLY A 265 15.91 -5.08 8.21
CA GLY A 265 16.67 -6.16 7.59
C GLY A 265 18.17 -5.86 7.44
N TRP A 266 18.55 -4.60 7.29
CA TRP A 266 19.95 -4.21 7.16
C TRP A 266 20.73 -4.33 8.47
N GLU A 267 20.07 -4.34 9.63
CA GLU A 267 20.76 -4.51 10.91
C GLU A 267 21.32 -5.92 11.10
N ALA A 268 20.82 -6.89 10.34
CA ALA A 268 21.29 -8.27 10.41
C ALA A 268 22.65 -8.47 9.73
N ASP A 269 22.93 -7.75 8.64
CA ASP A 269 24.08 -8.03 7.76
C ASP A 269 24.73 -6.79 7.12
N GLY A 270 24.24 -5.58 7.42
CA GLY A 270 24.71 -4.33 6.83
C GLY A 270 24.38 -4.14 5.35
N ARG A 271 23.52 -4.99 4.76
CA ARG A 271 23.18 -4.98 3.33
C ARG A 271 21.86 -4.27 3.06
N PRO A 272 21.57 -3.88 1.80
CA PRO A 272 20.35 -3.14 1.49
C PRO A 272 19.09 -3.87 1.94
N ALA A 273 18.19 -3.15 2.61
CA ALA A 273 16.90 -3.66 3.06
C ALA A 273 15.72 -2.84 2.53
N LEU A 274 15.97 -2.02 1.51
CA LEU A 274 14.96 -1.24 0.82
C LEU A 274 15.35 -1.10 -0.65
N PHE A 275 14.40 -1.28 -1.56
CA PHE A 275 14.49 -0.76 -2.93
C PHE A 275 13.17 -0.07 -3.29
N ALA A 276 13.22 0.81 -4.29
CA ALA A 276 12.07 1.62 -4.67
C ALA A 276 11.90 1.61 -6.19
N VAL A 277 10.67 1.44 -6.63
CA VAL A 277 10.29 1.40 -8.04
C VAL A 277 9.38 2.60 -8.28
N ALA A 278 9.79 3.49 -9.19
CA ALA A 278 9.08 4.75 -9.41
C ALA A 278 8.61 4.87 -10.85
N LEU A 279 7.37 5.34 -11.05
CA LEU A 279 6.92 5.77 -12.36
C LEU A 279 7.80 6.95 -12.82
N PRO A 280 8.35 6.90 -14.04
CA PRO A 280 9.22 7.94 -14.54
C PRO A 280 8.49 9.29 -14.52
N THR A 281 9.17 10.38 -14.16
CA THR A 281 8.61 11.75 -14.13
C THR A 281 8.77 12.49 -15.46
N ARG A 282 9.68 12.03 -16.32
CA ARG A 282 9.99 12.62 -17.64
C ARG A 282 9.99 11.51 -18.71
N GLY A 283 9.89 11.90 -19.97
CA GLY A 283 10.07 10.98 -21.11
C GLY A 283 8.79 10.37 -21.70
N ALA A 284 7.60 10.88 -21.37
CA ALA A 284 6.41 10.53 -22.15
C ALA A 284 6.56 11.10 -23.57
N VAL A 285 6.47 10.23 -24.58
CA VAL A 285 6.41 10.66 -25.98
C VAL A 285 5.20 11.56 -26.16
N ARG A 286 5.33 12.67 -26.89
CA ARG A 286 4.23 13.62 -27.12
C ARG A 286 3.02 12.89 -27.69
N GLY A 287 1.93 12.85 -26.93
CA GLY A 287 0.68 12.15 -27.31
C GLY A 287 0.46 10.82 -26.57
N ASP A 288 1.47 10.27 -25.90
CA ASP A 288 1.28 9.12 -25.01
C ASP A 288 0.77 9.58 -23.64
N ARG A 289 -0.36 9.00 -23.22
CA ARG A 289 -1.01 9.30 -21.94
C ARG A 289 -0.59 8.33 -20.85
N THR A 290 0.08 7.24 -21.19
CA THR A 290 0.55 6.25 -20.22
C THR A 290 2.07 6.26 -20.11
N ARG A 291 2.56 5.73 -18.99
CA ARG A 291 3.96 5.50 -18.69
C ARG A 291 4.10 4.06 -18.26
N ALA A 292 5.14 3.40 -18.76
CA ALA A 292 5.51 2.06 -18.36
C ALA A 292 7.01 2.04 -18.05
N VAL A 293 7.39 1.29 -17.03
CA VAL A 293 8.79 1.02 -16.73
C VAL A 293 8.93 -0.40 -16.19
N THR A 294 9.96 -1.11 -16.64
CA THR A 294 10.40 -2.36 -16.03
C THR A 294 11.76 -2.10 -15.40
N GLN A 295 11.89 -2.35 -14.10
CA GLN A 295 13.12 -2.12 -13.35
C GLN A 295 13.57 -3.40 -12.67
N THR A 296 14.85 -3.71 -12.82
CA THR A 296 15.51 -4.87 -12.20
C THR A 296 16.50 -4.38 -11.17
N PHE A 297 16.54 -5.01 -10.01
CA PHE A 297 17.42 -4.67 -8.90
C PHE A 297 18.21 -5.90 -8.48
N SER A 298 19.50 -5.73 -8.19
CA SER A 298 20.27 -6.71 -7.42
C SER A 298 20.02 -6.43 -5.94
N VAL A 299 19.47 -7.43 -5.24
CA VAL A 299 19.07 -7.33 -3.84
C VAL A 299 19.64 -8.49 -3.02
N PRO A 300 19.86 -8.32 -1.71
CA PRO A 300 20.12 -9.45 -0.84
C PRO A 300 18.98 -10.48 -0.82
N PRO A 301 19.30 -11.78 -0.69
CA PRO A 301 18.31 -12.82 -0.41
C PRO A 301 17.53 -12.53 0.87
N GLY A 302 16.32 -13.08 0.93
CA GLY A 302 15.41 -12.99 2.06
C GLY A 302 13.98 -12.67 1.64
N ARG A 303 13.17 -12.36 2.64
CA ARG A 303 11.75 -12.02 2.48
C ARG A 303 11.59 -10.54 2.19
N TRP A 304 11.09 -10.20 1.02
CA TRP A 304 10.82 -8.83 0.57
C TRP A 304 9.33 -8.54 0.60
N ARG A 305 8.96 -7.35 1.05
CA ARG A 305 7.57 -6.95 1.31
C ARG A 305 7.23 -5.74 0.46
N LEU A 306 6.01 -5.68 -0.10
CA LEU A 306 5.48 -4.42 -0.58
C LEU A 306 5.08 -3.57 0.64
N SER A 307 5.93 -2.64 1.03
CA SER A 307 5.79 -1.96 2.31
C SER A 307 5.03 -0.64 2.19
N ALA A 308 5.22 0.13 1.13
CA ALA A 308 4.53 1.41 0.99
C ALA A 308 4.27 1.81 -0.45
N LEU A 309 3.27 2.69 -0.60
CA LEU A 309 3.03 3.49 -1.78
C LEU A 309 3.25 4.97 -1.42
N ASN A 310 3.87 5.71 -2.33
CA ASN A 310 4.10 7.14 -2.18
C ASN A 310 3.63 7.94 -3.39
N VAL A 311 3.01 9.09 -3.13
CA VAL A 311 2.76 10.16 -4.10
C VAL A 311 3.17 11.49 -3.46
N GLY A 312 4.21 12.12 -4.01
CA GLY A 312 4.72 13.38 -3.47
C GLY A 312 5.21 13.21 -2.03
N GLN A 313 4.63 13.96 -1.09
CA GLN A 313 5.00 13.92 0.32
C GLN A 313 4.19 12.92 1.16
N TYR A 314 3.13 12.33 0.60
CA TYR A 314 2.27 11.41 1.31
C TYR A 314 2.73 9.96 1.09
N ILE A 315 2.87 9.22 2.19
CA ILE A 315 3.26 7.82 2.21
C ILE A 315 2.18 7.04 2.93
N THR A 316 1.62 6.04 2.26
CA THR A 316 0.78 5.02 2.87
C THR A 316 1.61 3.77 3.07
N HIS A 317 1.76 3.37 4.33
CA HIS A 317 2.59 2.26 4.77
C HIS A 317 1.71 1.08 5.20
N PHE A 318 1.97 -0.09 4.64
CA PHE A 318 1.18 -1.31 4.83
C PHE A 318 1.62 -2.10 6.08
N CYS A 319 2.11 -1.40 7.10
CA CYS A 319 2.72 -1.97 8.29
C CYS A 319 1.83 -2.88 9.14
N LEU A 320 0.50 -2.75 9.01
CA LEU A 320 -0.45 -3.57 9.77
C LEU A 320 -0.65 -4.96 9.19
N GLY A 321 -0.21 -5.17 7.94
CA GLY A 321 -0.32 -6.41 7.20
C GLY A 321 0.15 -6.16 5.78
N ALA A 322 1.43 -6.38 5.52
CA ALA A 322 2.02 -6.31 4.19
C ALA A 322 2.02 -7.69 3.55
N THR A 323 1.96 -7.70 2.22
CA THR A 323 2.24 -8.91 1.46
C THR A 323 3.72 -8.94 1.09
N GLY A 324 4.32 -10.12 1.17
CA GLY A 324 5.71 -10.32 0.80
C GLY A 324 5.96 -11.62 0.05
N PHE A 325 7.17 -11.73 -0.51
CA PHE A 325 7.66 -12.87 -1.26
C PHE A 325 9.11 -13.18 -0.87
N ASP A 326 9.47 -14.45 -0.97
CA ASP A 326 10.82 -14.92 -0.67
C ASP A 326 11.68 -14.96 -1.94
N VAL A 327 12.95 -14.56 -1.79
CA VAL A 327 13.96 -14.59 -2.84
C VAL A 327 15.22 -15.26 -2.29
N ARG A 328 15.71 -16.31 -2.97
CA ARG A 328 16.94 -17.01 -2.59
C ARG A 328 18.15 -16.49 -3.35
N ASP A 329 19.32 -16.85 -2.85
CA ASP A 329 20.58 -16.55 -3.52
C ASP A 329 20.60 -17.15 -4.93
N GLY A 330 21.09 -16.38 -5.91
CA GLY A 330 21.15 -16.79 -7.30
C GLY A 330 19.81 -16.83 -8.04
N GLU A 331 18.70 -16.40 -7.42
CA GLU A 331 17.39 -16.40 -8.09
C GLU A 331 17.12 -15.10 -8.89
N ALA A 332 16.29 -15.22 -9.92
CA ALA A 332 15.64 -14.08 -10.58
C ALA A 332 14.12 -14.18 -10.38
N VAL A 333 13.53 -13.18 -9.74
CA VAL A 333 12.11 -13.14 -9.37
C VAL A 333 11.43 -11.96 -10.03
N TYR A 334 10.30 -12.22 -10.67
CA TYR A 334 9.37 -11.21 -11.15
C TYR A 334 8.31 -10.97 -10.08
N ALA A 335 8.38 -9.82 -9.42
CA ALA A 335 7.44 -9.45 -8.35
C ALA A 335 6.06 -9.04 -8.89
N GLY A 336 5.95 -8.71 -10.17
CA GLY A 336 4.67 -8.44 -10.84
C GLY A 336 4.63 -7.14 -11.62
N ALA A 337 3.52 -6.94 -12.34
CA ALA A 337 3.17 -5.68 -12.98
C ALA A 337 2.11 -4.94 -12.17
N PHE A 338 2.45 -3.75 -11.68
CA PHE A 338 1.51 -2.88 -10.99
C PHE A 338 0.97 -1.82 -11.95
N ASP A 339 -0.34 -1.65 -11.98
CA ASP A 339 -1.00 -0.57 -12.71
C ASP A 339 -1.47 0.51 -11.75
N LEU A 340 -0.72 1.61 -11.72
CA LEU A 340 -1.03 2.77 -10.89
C LEU A 340 -1.99 3.74 -11.57
N SER A 341 -2.46 3.47 -12.80
CA SER A 341 -3.39 4.32 -13.55
C SER A 341 -4.79 4.35 -12.90
N GLY A 342 -5.30 3.17 -12.53
CA GLY A 342 -6.62 2.97 -11.94
C GLY A 342 -6.59 2.56 -10.48
N GLU A 343 -5.55 2.95 -9.72
CA GLU A 343 -5.38 2.74 -8.26
C GLU A 343 -5.53 1.29 -7.74
N ARG A 344 -5.43 0.27 -8.60
CA ARG A 344 -5.44 -1.12 -8.16
C ARG A 344 -4.02 -1.52 -7.78
N LEU A 345 -3.78 -1.80 -6.50
CA LEU A 345 -2.46 -2.24 -6.03
C LEU A 345 -2.21 -3.75 -6.16
N ALA A 346 -3.22 -4.53 -6.56
CA ALA A 346 -3.02 -5.93 -6.92
C ALA A 346 -2.25 -6.04 -8.24
N PRO A 347 -1.04 -6.62 -8.26
CA PRO A 347 -0.25 -6.74 -9.48
C PRO A 347 -0.64 -7.97 -10.31
N ASP A 348 -0.35 -7.90 -11.61
CA ASP A 348 -0.32 -9.09 -12.47
C ASP A 348 0.97 -9.88 -12.21
N MET A 349 0.83 -11.10 -11.71
CA MET A 349 1.95 -11.97 -11.32
C MET A 349 2.51 -12.77 -12.50
N ARG A 350 1.89 -12.72 -13.69
CA ARG A 350 2.35 -13.49 -14.84
C ARG A 350 3.68 -12.94 -15.34
N VAL A 351 4.69 -13.81 -15.42
CA VAL A 351 5.97 -13.44 -16.01
C VAL A 351 5.76 -13.17 -17.50
N PRO A 352 6.03 -11.96 -18.00
CA PRO A 352 5.80 -11.63 -19.38
C PRO A 352 6.84 -12.30 -20.28
N ASP A 353 6.47 -12.63 -21.52
CA ASP A 353 7.30 -13.39 -22.46
C ASP A 353 8.66 -12.71 -22.75
N ASP A 354 8.73 -11.38 -22.68
CA ASP A 354 9.96 -10.61 -22.88
C ASP A 354 10.99 -10.84 -21.77
N LEU A 355 10.57 -11.20 -20.56
CA LEU A 355 11.46 -11.63 -19.47
C LEU A 355 11.83 -13.11 -19.55
N LEU A 356 11.08 -13.91 -20.30
CA LEU A 356 11.33 -15.34 -20.51
C LEU A 356 12.15 -15.64 -21.78
N ALA A 357 12.30 -14.65 -22.66
CA ALA A 357 13.04 -14.79 -23.91
C ALA A 357 14.53 -15.12 -23.66
N PRO A 358 15.19 -15.93 -24.51
CA PRO A 358 16.61 -16.21 -24.40
C PRO A 358 17.52 -14.96 -24.45
N SER A 359 17.04 -13.90 -25.09
CA SER A 359 17.72 -12.60 -25.19
C SER A 359 17.44 -11.67 -24.00
N ALA A 360 16.61 -12.08 -23.04
CA ALA A 360 16.34 -11.26 -21.86
C ALA A 360 17.62 -11.10 -21.02
N PRO A 361 17.87 -9.93 -20.40
CA PRO A 361 19.09 -9.69 -19.64
C PRO A 361 19.41 -10.73 -18.56
N ALA A 362 18.38 -11.24 -17.86
CA ALA A 362 18.56 -12.31 -16.88
C ALA A 362 18.94 -13.65 -17.55
N ALA A 363 18.31 -13.99 -18.69
CA ALA A 363 18.61 -15.20 -19.43
C ALA A 363 20.05 -15.18 -19.98
N THR A 364 20.53 -14.02 -20.44
CA THR A 364 21.93 -13.83 -20.83
C THR A 364 22.89 -13.92 -19.66
N ALA A 365 22.43 -13.63 -18.45
CA ALA A 365 23.18 -13.85 -17.19
C ALA A 365 23.05 -15.30 -16.66
N GLY A 366 22.43 -16.21 -17.41
CA GLY A 366 22.31 -17.63 -17.07
C GLY A 366 21.18 -17.97 -16.11
N VAL A 367 20.23 -17.06 -15.87
CA VAL A 367 19.08 -17.31 -14.99
C VAL A 367 17.75 -16.95 -15.62
N ARG A 368 16.71 -17.64 -15.16
CA ARG A 368 15.34 -17.44 -15.66
C ARG A 368 14.47 -16.83 -14.58
N HIS A 369 13.68 -15.83 -14.95
CA HIS A 369 12.68 -15.29 -14.05
C HIS A 369 11.62 -16.34 -13.72
N ARG A 370 11.32 -16.47 -12.43
CA ARG A 370 10.07 -17.06 -11.94
C ARG A 370 9.14 -15.98 -11.42
N ALA A 371 7.84 -16.27 -11.37
CA ALA A 371 6.91 -15.41 -10.64
C ALA A 371 7.24 -15.43 -9.14
N ALA A 372 7.04 -14.30 -8.47
CA ALA A 372 7.03 -14.23 -7.02
C ALA A 372 5.83 -15.01 -6.45
N GLU A 373 6.07 -15.76 -5.39
CA GLU A 373 5.03 -16.38 -4.58
C GLU A 373 4.74 -15.46 -3.41
N TRP A 374 3.56 -14.84 -3.44
CA TRP A 374 3.17 -13.83 -2.47
C TRP A 374 2.41 -14.46 -1.30
N SER A 375 2.68 -13.96 -0.10
CA SER A 375 2.00 -14.35 1.13
C SER A 375 1.72 -13.13 1.99
N TYR A 376 0.53 -13.09 2.59
CA TYR A 376 0.05 -11.99 3.43
C TYR A 376 0.36 -12.23 4.91
N GLY A 377 0.48 -11.13 5.67
CA GLY A 377 0.49 -11.15 7.14
C GLY A 377 1.75 -10.56 7.78
N ASP A 378 2.68 -10.02 6.99
CA ASP A 378 3.90 -9.43 7.54
C ASP A 378 3.56 -8.12 8.25
N ARG A 379 4.04 -7.94 9.49
CA ARG A 379 3.95 -6.66 10.21
C ARG A 379 5.32 -5.99 10.30
N GLU A 380 5.31 -4.67 10.35
CA GLU A 380 6.50 -3.83 10.61
C GLU A 380 6.13 -2.63 11.46
N GLN A 381 7.14 -1.93 11.94
CA GLN A 381 6.95 -0.65 12.59
C GLN A 381 6.38 0.38 11.60
N CYS A 382 5.20 0.94 11.93
CA CYS A 382 4.53 1.93 11.08
C CYS A 382 5.28 3.25 10.97
N GLN A 383 5.36 3.79 9.75
CA GLN A 383 5.97 5.08 9.41
C GLN A 383 5.24 5.78 8.25
N GLY A 384 5.47 7.08 8.07
CA GLY A 384 4.85 7.85 6.98
C GLY A 384 3.58 8.58 7.42
N ALA A 385 2.66 8.81 6.50
CA ALA A 385 1.45 9.60 6.73
C ALA A 385 0.24 8.72 7.11
N TYR A 386 0.05 7.62 6.41
CA TYR A 386 -1.07 6.70 6.65
C TYR A 386 -0.61 5.28 6.88
N LEU A 387 -1.26 4.59 7.82
CA LEU A 387 -1.06 3.18 8.08
C LEU A 387 -2.25 2.39 7.54
N TYR A 388 -1.99 1.21 6.98
CA TYR A 388 -3.04 0.31 6.49
C TYR A 388 -2.50 -1.14 6.38
N ALA A 389 -3.30 -2.06 5.87
CA ALA A 389 -2.88 -3.40 5.45
C ALA A 389 -3.21 -3.62 3.97
N LEU A 390 -2.37 -4.35 3.25
CA LEU A 390 -2.54 -4.66 1.85
C LEU A 390 -2.26 -6.14 1.61
N ASP A 391 -3.31 -6.85 1.21
CA ASP A 391 -3.23 -8.21 0.70
C ASP A 391 -3.23 -8.20 -0.84
N VAL A 392 -2.13 -8.58 -1.47
CA VAL A 392 -2.06 -8.76 -2.93
C VAL A 392 -2.05 -10.23 -3.34
N THR A 393 -2.30 -11.15 -2.41
CA THR A 393 -2.38 -12.57 -2.73
C THR A 393 -3.56 -12.80 -3.69
N PRO A 394 -3.40 -13.69 -4.68
CA PRO A 394 -4.50 -14.05 -5.55
C PRO A 394 -5.63 -14.65 -4.69
N ALA A 395 -6.87 -14.22 -4.94
CA ALA A 395 -8.00 -14.93 -4.37
C ALA A 395 -7.90 -16.42 -4.76
N PRO A 396 -8.16 -17.36 -3.84
CA PRO A 396 -8.22 -18.76 -4.19
C PRO A 396 -9.19 -18.91 -5.35
N ALA A 397 -8.78 -19.67 -6.39
CA ALA A 397 -9.67 -19.95 -7.51
C ALA A 397 -10.97 -20.48 -6.94
N SER A 398 -12.08 -19.76 -7.18
CA SER A 398 -13.39 -20.28 -6.80
C SER A 398 -13.52 -21.66 -7.44
N PRO A 399 -13.92 -22.71 -6.68
CA PRO A 399 -14.18 -24.00 -7.30
C PRO A 399 -15.14 -23.73 -8.46
N ALA A 400 -14.78 -24.19 -9.66
CA ALA A 400 -15.67 -24.10 -10.80
C ALA A 400 -17.04 -24.61 -10.35
N PRO A 401 -18.16 -23.91 -10.63
CA PRO A 401 -19.47 -24.41 -10.27
C PRO A 401 -19.55 -25.82 -10.84
N SER A 402 -19.67 -26.81 -9.96
CA SER A 402 -20.00 -28.16 -10.35
C SER A 402 -21.34 -28.06 -11.04
N VAL A 403 -21.31 -28.06 -12.37
CA VAL A 403 -22.49 -28.30 -13.18
C VAL A 403 -22.84 -29.75 -12.91
N THR A 404 -23.65 -29.98 -11.87
CA THR A 404 -24.42 -31.19 -11.77
C THR A 404 -25.34 -31.17 -12.98
N VAL A 405 -24.94 -31.88 -14.04
CA VAL A 405 -25.86 -32.18 -15.13
C VAL A 405 -26.91 -33.08 -14.52
N GLU A 406 -27.99 -32.48 -14.02
CA GLU A 406 -29.24 -33.21 -13.86
C GLU A 406 -29.58 -33.77 -15.23
N ALA A 407 -29.52 -35.09 -15.34
CA ALA A 407 -29.92 -35.79 -16.55
C ALA A 407 -31.41 -35.52 -16.74
N THR A 408 -31.74 -34.53 -17.57
CA THR A 408 -33.09 -34.35 -18.09
C THR A 408 -33.50 -35.64 -18.78
N PRO A 409 -34.55 -36.36 -18.33
CA PRO A 409 -34.99 -37.55 -19.02
C PRO A 409 -35.46 -37.17 -20.42
N VAL A 410 -34.76 -37.67 -21.44
CA VAL A 410 -35.20 -37.59 -22.83
C VAL A 410 -36.46 -38.42 -22.96
N VAL A 411 -37.62 -37.77 -23.05
CA VAL A 411 -38.87 -38.41 -23.45
C VAL A 411 -38.77 -38.68 -24.95
N VAL A 412 -38.50 -39.94 -25.30
CA VAL A 412 -38.62 -40.43 -26.67
C VAL A 412 -40.12 -40.56 -26.97
N VAL A 413 -40.65 -39.68 -27.80
CA VAL A 413 -41.99 -39.82 -28.37
C VAL A 413 -41.87 -40.70 -29.61
N GLU A 414 -42.24 -41.97 -29.48
CA GLU A 414 -42.42 -42.86 -30.63
C GLU A 414 -43.64 -42.39 -31.44
N THR A 415 -43.42 -41.99 -32.69
CA THR A 415 -44.51 -41.78 -33.64
C THR A 415 -44.76 -43.08 -34.39
N SER A 416 -45.94 -43.68 -34.18
CA SER A 416 -46.40 -44.82 -34.98
C SER A 416 -46.64 -44.39 -36.43
N PRO A 417 -46.22 -45.18 -37.43
CA PRO A 417 -46.49 -44.88 -38.82
C PRO A 417 -47.96 -45.12 -39.15
N ALA A 418 -48.58 -44.10 -39.77
CA ALA A 418 -49.93 -44.14 -40.29
C ALA A 418 -50.08 -45.20 -41.40
N GLU A 419 -51.22 -45.89 -41.37
CA GLU A 419 -51.70 -46.79 -42.40
C GLU A 419 -51.67 -46.15 -43.79
N ALA A 420 -50.93 -46.76 -44.71
CA ALA A 420 -51.04 -46.50 -46.13
C ALA A 420 -52.20 -47.32 -46.70
N SER A 421 -53.30 -46.66 -47.04
CA SER A 421 -54.31 -47.17 -47.96
C SER A 421 -54.06 -46.60 -49.35
N GLN A 422 -53.47 -47.42 -50.24
CA GLN A 422 -53.87 -47.73 -51.61
C GLN A 422 -52.72 -48.36 -52.40
#